data_AF-A0A409W8T6-F1
#
_entry.id   AF-A0A409W8T6-F1
#
_cell.length_a   1.000
_cell.length_b   1.000
_cell.length_c   1.000
_cell.angle_alpha   90.00
_cell.angle_beta   90.00
_cell.angle_gamma   90.00
#
_symmetry.space_group_name_H-M   'P 1'
#
loop_
_entity.id
_entity.type
_entity.pdbx_description
1 polymer ?
#
loop_
_entity_poly.entity_id
_entity_poly.type
_entity_poly.pdbx_seq_one_letter_code
_entity_poly.pdbx_strand_id
1 'polypeptide(L)'
;MVETTTTNGKKEITINKPIVFNGDRIKSKSFLEDCYLYIDINEDIYDSKKKKIAFILSFCGKAEAKLWKEQYITSRTRETPGNQTFAWETLSEFIKKFHNAFTAVKVIINKFKLLVGQANLGMETELDHTHLIGLFQKCIRPQLADKIMYSDDLPRTIQGWYKKATQFNTNYRPAKVFKEKTSNCRRTPQLNNSSRYIQQKL
;
A
#
# COMPACT_ATOMS: atom_id res chain seq x y z
N MET A 1 16.45 -46.98 26.89
CA MET A 1 17.02 -46.32 25.69
C MET A 1 16.25 -45.03 25.51
N VAL A 2 16.91 -43.89 25.66
CA VAL A 2 16.28 -42.57 25.53
C VAL A 2 16.42 -42.18 24.06
N GLU A 3 15.31 -42.20 23.32
CA GLU A 3 15.26 -41.62 21.98
C GLU A 3 15.42 -40.11 22.11
N THR A 4 16.59 -39.61 21.73
CA THR A 4 16.85 -38.20 21.57
C THR A 4 16.22 -37.76 20.25
N THR A 5 15.04 -37.13 20.34
CA THR A 5 14.44 -36.42 19.21
C THR A 5 15.35 -35.25 18.85
N THR A 6 16.21 -35.48 17.87
CA THR A 6 17.02 -34.44 17.24
C THR A 6 16.05 -33.54 16.47
N THR A 7 15.60 -32.45 17.08
CA THR A 7 15.00 -31.33 16.36
C THR A 7 16.10 -30.68 15.54
N ASN A 8 16.32 -31.23 14.34
CA ASN A 8 17.16 -30.63 13.33
C ASN A 8 16.45 -29.33 12.89
N GLY A 9 16.70 -28.24 13.62
CA GLY A 9 16.07 -26.95 13.34
C GLY A 9 16.46 -26.51 11.93
N LYS A 10 15.52 -26.64 10.98
CA LYS A 10 15.73 -26.24 9.59
C LYS A 10 16.15 -24.77 9.56
N LYS A 11 17.34 -24.49 9.03
CA LYS A 11 17.92 -23.13 8.95
C LYS A 11 17.39 -22.39 7.73
N GLU A 12 17.26 -21.08 7.86
CA GLU A 12 16.81 -20.19 6.77
C GLU A 12 17.87 -20.09 5.68
N ILE A 13 17.47 -20.41 4.45
CA ILE A 13 18.29 -20.23 3.26
C ILE A 13 18.32 -18.75 2.93
N THR A 14 19.53 -18.18 3.03
CA THR A 14 19.75 -16.76 2.78
C THR A 14 20.04 -16.51 1.31
N ILE A 15 18.98 -16.19 0.55
CA ILE A 15 19.08 -15.58 -0.78
C ILE A 15 18.92 -14.05 -0.69
N ASN A 16 18.99 -13.36 -1.83
CA ASN A 16 18.69 -11.93 -1.90
C ASN A 16 17.28 -11.66 -1.34
N LYS A 17 17.21 -10.81 -0.30
CA LYS A 17 15.95 -10.40 0.32
C LYS A 17 15.21 -9.37 -0.55
N PRO A 18 13.88 -9.28 -0.44
CA PRO A 18 13.11 -8.22 -1.11
C PRO A 18 13.62 -6.83 -0.72
N ILE A 19 13.61 -5.91 -1.68
CA ILE A 19 13.92 -4.50 -1.40
C ILE A 19 12.80 -3.89 -0.56
N VAL A 20 13.15 -3.09 0.45
CA VAL A 20 12.17 -2.37 1.28
C VAL A 20 11.23 -1.54 0.40
N PHE A 21 9.95 -1.89 0.44
CA PHE A 21 8.91 -1.29 -0.36
C PHE A 21 8.50 0.08 0.19
N ASN A 22 8.38 1.04 -0.72
CA ASN A 22 8.00 2.43 -0.40
C ASN A 22 6.57 2.79 -0.83
N GLY A 23 5.81 1.84 -1.40
CA GLY A 23 4.48 2.09 -1.94
C GLY A 23 4.45 2.43 -3.43
N ASP A 24 5.56 2.31 -4.16
CA ASP A 24 5.57 2.53 -5.60
C ASP A 24 4.70 1.49 -6.33
N ARG A 25 3.59 1.96 -6.87
CA ARG A 25 2.58 1.13 -7.53
C ARG A 25 3.05 0.47 -8.81
N ILE A 26 4.16 0.94 -9.41
CA ILE A 26 4.78 0.29 -10.57
C ILE A 26 5.59 -0.93 -10.11
N LYS A 27 6.20 -0.84 -8.92
CA LYS A 27 7.04 -1.91 -8.34
C LYS A 27 6.30 -2.86 -7.40
N SER A 28 5.00 -2.65 -7.19
CA SER A 28 4.21 -3.44 -6.22
C SER A 28 4.11 -4.92 -6.60
N LYS A 29 3.99 -5.22 -7.90
CA LYS A 29 3.99 -6.60 -8.42
C LYS A 29 5.35 -7.28 -8.19
N SER A 30 6.43 -6.67 -8.67
CA SER A 30 7.78 -7.24 -8.54
C SER A 30 8.16 -7.43 -7.06
N PHE A 31 7.78 -6.48 -6.19
CA PHE A 31 7.98 -6.63 -4.75
C PHE A 31 7.29 -7.88 -4.17
N LEU A 32 6.04 -8.16 -4.55
CA LEU A 32 5.36 -9.37 -4.09
C LEU A 32 6.00 -10.64 -4.65
N GLU A 33 6.46 -10.61 -5.90
CA GLU A 33 7.17 -11.73 -6.53
C GLU A 33 8.48 -12.03 -5.78
N ASP A 34 9.27 -11.00 -5.43
CA ASP A 34 10.47 -11.15 -4.61
C ASP A 34 10.14 -11.75 -3.23
N CYS A 35 9.04 -11.30 -2.60
CA CYS A 35 8.59 -11.86 -1.32
C CYS A 35 8.20 -13.34 -1.46
N TYR A 36 7.47 -13.70 -2.52
CA TYR A 36 7.05 -15.08 -2.74
C TYR A 36 8.22 -16.00 -3.00
N LEU A 37 9.17 -15.59 -3.85
CA LEU A 37 10.38 -16.37 -4.12
C LEU A 37 11.14 -16.68 -2.82
N TYR A 38 11.28 -15.69 -1.94
CA TYR A 38 11.96 -15.89 -0.66
C TYR A 38 11.20 -16.82 0.29
N ILE A 39 9.87 -16.64 0.39
CA ILE A 39 8.99 -17.46 1.22
C ILE A 39 8.96 -18.91 0.73
N ASP A 40 8.94 -19.12 -0.59
CA ASP A 40 8.88 -20.43 -1.23
C ASP A 40 10.14 -21.26 -0.97
N ILE A 41 11.32 -20.66 -1.17
CA ILE A 41 12.61 -21.28 -0.83
C ILE A 41 12.73 -21.61 0.67
N ASN A 42 12.00 -20.89 1.51
CA ASN A 42 12.00 -21.04 2.96
C ASN A 42 10.64 -21.55 3.49
N GLU A 43 9.89 -22.34 2.70
CA GLU A 43 8.49 -22.68 3.01
C GLU A 43 8.31 -23.36 4.36
N ASP A 44 9.27 -24.20 4.76
CA ASP A 44 9.31 -24.88 6.05
C ASP A 44 9.37 -23.91 7.24
N ILE A 45 9.97 -22.75 7.03
CA ILE A 45 10.11 -21.71 8.06
C ILE A 45 8.88 -20.83 8.03
N TYR A 46 8.44 -20.42 6.85
CA TYR A 46 7.24 -19.61 6.62
C TYR A 46 5.99 -20.47 6.39
N ASP A 47 5.85 -21.53 7.18
CA ASP A 47 4.81 -22.58 7.11
C ASP A 47 3.35 -22.13 7.32
N SER A 48 3.14 -20.89 7.77
CA SER A 48 1.83 -20.42 8.22
C SER A 48 1.48 -19.06 7.65
N LYS A 49 0.17 -18.83 7.44
CA LYS A 49 -0.35 -17.55 6.94
C LYS A 49 0.15 -16.35 7.75
N LYS A 50 0.26 -16.50 9.08
CA LYS A 50 0.80 -15.48 9.97
C LYS A 50 2.24 -15.11 9.60
N LYS A 51 3.12 -16.11 9.46
CA LYS A 51 4.54 -15.89 9.13
C LYS A 51 4.69 -15.27 7.73
N LYS A 52 3.94 -15.77 6.74
CA LYS A 52 3.95 -15.22 5.37
C LYS A 52 3.50 -13.75 5.34
N ILE A 53 2.38 -13.42 6.00
CA ILE A 53 1.88 -12.04 6.07
C ILE A 53 2.87 -11.14 6.84
N ALA A 54 3.39 -11.60 7.97
CA ALA A 54 4.36 -10.85 8.77
C ALA A 54 5.64 -10.55 7.98
N PHE A 55 6.13 -11.51 7.18
CA PHE A 55 7.28 -11.33 6.30
C PHE A 55 7.04 -10.20 5.31
N ILE A 56 5.93 -10.24 4.54
CA ILE A 56 5.62 -9.18 3.57
C ILE A 56 5.49 -7.81 4.26
N LEU A 57 4.81 -7.74 5.40
CA LEU A 57 4.68 -6.50 6.18
C LEU A 57 6.03 -5.99 6.70
N SER A 58 7.00 -6.85 6.98
CA SER A 58 8.33 -6.43 7.47
C SER A 58 9.06 -5.54 6.45
N PHE A 59 8.84 -5.77 5.15
CA PHE A 59 9.44 -4.99 4.07
C PHE A 59 8.62 -3.76 3.65
N CYS A 60 7.39 -3.57 4.16
CA CYS A 60 6.60 -2.34 3.99
C CYS A 60 7.10 -1.23 4.94
N GLY A 61 8.33 -0.78 4.76
CA GLY A 61 9.06 0.04 5.74
C GLY A 61 9.19 1.53 5.40
N LYS A 62 8.78 1.98 4.21
CA LYS A 62 9.02 3.36 3.74
C LYS A 62 7.74 4.04 3.23
N ALA A 63 7.70 5.37 3.36
CA ALA A 63 6.71 6.27 2.75
C ALA A 63 5.25 5.76 2.85
N GLU A 64 4.56 5.58 1.72
CA GLU A 64 3.15 5.16 1.71
C GLU A 64 2.96 3.73 2.22
N ALA A 65 3.91 2.83 1.92
CA ALA A 65 3.85 1.45 2.40
C ALA A 65 3.95 1.35 3.93
N LYS A 66 4.78 2.20 4.56
CA LYS A 66 4.86 2.27 6.03
C LYS A 66 3.53 2.68 6.65
N LEU A 67 2.94 3.78 6.14
CA LEU A 67 1.64 4.26 6.64
C LEU A 67 0.54 3.21 6.46
N TRP A 68 0.50 2.56 5.30
CA TRP A 68 -0.46 1.49 5.03
C TRP A 68 -0.27 0.29 5.96
N LYS A 69 0.98 -0.12 6.23
CA LYS A 69 1.30 -1.19 7.19
C LYS A 69 0.78 -0.84 8.58
N GLU A 70 1.03 0.38 9.05
CA GLU A 70 0.57 0.85 10.37
C GLU A 70 -0.96 0.79 10.46
N GLN A 71 -1.66 1.35 9.47
CA GLN A 71 -3.13 1.31 9.40
C GLN A 71 -3.68 -0.12 9.33
N TYR A 72 -3.04 -0.98 8.53
CA TYR A 72 -3.41 -2.39 8.44
C TYR A 72 -3.27 -3.08 9.80
N ILE A 73 -2.15 -2.85 10.51
CA ILE A 73 -1.91 -3.44 11.83
C ILE A 73 -2.93 -2.94 12.85
N THR A 74 -3.19 -1.63 12.90
CA THR A 74 -4.20 -1.04 13.80
C THR A 74 -5.58 -1.64 13.55
N SER A 75 -6.01 -1.75 12.28
CA SER A 75 -7.32 -2.33 11.92
C SER A 75 -7.51 -3.80 12.32
N ARG A 76 -6.41 -4.52 12.55
CA ARG A 76 -6.37 -5.94 12.93
C ARG A 76 -6.05 -6.15 14.41
N THR A 77 -5.68 -5.10 15.11
CA THR A 77 -5.40 -5.14 16.54
C THR A 77 -6.70 -5.04 17.30
N ARG A 78 -6.98 -6.02 18.16
CA ARG A 78 -8.08 -5.95 19.13
C ARG A 78 -7.50 -5.56 20.47
N GLU A 79 -8.00 -4.46 21.01
CA GLU A 79 -7.69 -4.02 22.37
C GLU A 79 -8.72 -4.67 23.30
N THR A 80 -8.25 -5.54 24.18
CA THR A 80 -9.03 -6.07 25.30
C THR A 80 -8.28 -5.73 26.58
N PRO A 81 -8.95 -5.34 27.68
CA PRO A 81 -8.25 -5.03 28.93
C PRO A 81 -7.30 -6.17 29.33
N GLY A 82 -6.00 -5.88 29.38
CA GLY A 82 -4.95 -6.84 29.74
C GLY A 82 -4.40 -7.72 28.60
N ASN A 83 -4.91 -7.65 27.36
CA ASN A 83 -4.35 -8.42 26.23
C ASN A 83 -4.57 -7.72 24.87
N GLN A 84 -3.49 -7.57 24.11
CA GLN A 84 -3.52 -7.10 22.72
C GLN A 84 -3.36 -8.30 21.78
N THR A 85 -4.41 -8.62 21.01
CA THR A 85 -4.37 -9.75 20.07
C THR A 85 -4.46 -9.26 18.62
N PHE A 86 -3.63 -9.84 17.74
CA PHE A 86 -3.65 -9.57 16.31
C PHE A 86 -4.52 -10.59 15.57
N ALA A 87 -5.61 -10.13 14.94
CA ALA A 87 -6.52 -10.98 14.18
C ALA A 87 -5.97 -11.27 12.77
N TRP A 88 -5.33 -12.43 12.59
CA TRP A 88 -4.74 -12.85 11.31
C TRP A 88 -5.80 -13.31 10.31
N GLU A 89 -5.79 -12.70 9.11
CA GLU A 89 -6.59 -13.13 7.97
C GLU A 89 -5.90 -14.20 7.11
N THR A 90 -6.59 -14.69 6.08
CA THR A 90 -5.95 -15.57 5.10
C THR A 90 -4.92 -14.79 4.27
N LEU A 91 -3.93 -15.50 3.71
CA LEU A 91 -2.96 -14.86 2.82
C LEU A 91 -3.65 -14.24 1.58
N SER A 92 -4.68 -14.90 1.05
CA SER A 92 -5.45 -14.41 -0.10
C SER A 92 -6.14 -13.07 0.17
N GLU A 93 -6.81 -12.94 1.32
CA GLU A 93 -7.48 -11.69 1.71
C GLU A 93 -6.48 -10.55 1.93
N PHE A 94 -5.34 -10.85 2.58
CA PHE A 94 -4.25 -9.90 2.74
C PHE A 94 -3.74 -9.39 1.39
N ILE A 95 -3.45 -10.29 0.45
CA ILE A 95 -2.94 -9.96 -0.88
C ILE A 95 -3.96 -9.16 -1.69
N LYS A 96 -5.25 -9.49 -1.58
CA LYS A 96 -6.34 -8.68 -2.18
C LYS A 96 -6.30 -7.24 -1.66
N LYS A 97 -6.14 -7.03 -0.36
CA LYS A 97 -6.01 -5.67 0.22
C LYS A 97 -4.74 -4.96 -0.22
N PHE A 98 -3.62 -5.69 -0.27
CA PHE A 98 -2.35 -5.14 -0.75
C PHE A 98 -2.47 -4.67 -2.20
N HIS A 99 -3.05 -5.49 -3.08
CA HIS A 99 -3.33 -5.10 -4.46
C HIS A 99 -4.27 -3.91 -4.54
N ASN A 100 -5.35 -3.88 -3.75
CA ASN A 100 -6.25 -2.73 -3.72
C ASN A 100 -5.52 -1.43 -3.33
N ALA A 101 -4.54 -1.50 -2.43
CA ALA A 101 -3.75 -0.33 -2.02
C ALA A 101 -2.73 0.11 -3.08
N PHE A 102 -2.00 -0.85 -3.67
CA PHE A 102 -0.79 -0.59 -4.46
C PHE A 102 -0.88 -0.96 -5.94
N THR A 103 -2.06 -1.27 -6.49
CA THR A 103 -2.23 -1.43 -7.94
C THR A 103 -2.23 -0.06 -8.61
N ALA A 104 -1.44 0.08 -9.67
CA ALA A 104 -1.43 1.30 -10.46
C ALA A 104 -2.78 1.47 -11.21
N VAL A 105 -3.37 2.66 -11.13
CA VAL A 105 -4.64 2.97 -11.80
C VAL A 105 -4.58 2.70 -13.30
N LYS A 106 -3.41 2.91 -13.95
CA LYS A 106 -3.19 2.58 -15.36
C LYS A 106 -3.41 1.09 -15.66
N VAL A 107 -2.98 0.20 -14.76
CA VAL A 107 -3.20 -1.25 -14.89
C VAL A 107 -4.69 -1.57 -14.79
N ILE A 108 -5.41 -0.95 -13.86
CA ILE A 108 -6.87 -1.10 -13.72
C ILE A 108 -7.58 -0.63 -14.99
N ILE A 109 -7.23 0.55 -15.52
CA ILE A 109 -7.81 1.09 -16.75
C ILE A 109 -7.57 0.15 -17.93
N ASN A 110 -6.35 -0.34 -18.12
CA ASN A 110 -6.02 -1.23 -19.24
C ASN A 110 -6.79 -2.56 -19.15
N LYS A 111 -6.84 -3.17 -17.96
CA LYS A 111 -7.61 -4.40 -17.74
C LYS A 111 -9.11 -4.18 -17.97
N PHE A 112 -9.63 -3.05 -17.51
CA PHE A 112 -11.03 -2.71 -17.70
C PHE A 112 -11.37 -2.52 -19.18
N LYS A 113 -10.56 -1.78 -19.94
CA LYS A 113 -10.73 -1.61 -21.40
C LYS A 113 -10.74 -2.94 -22.14
N LEU A 114 -9.85 -3.86 -21.78
CA LEU A 114 -9.81 -5.20 -22.37
C LEU A 114 -11.11 -5.96 -22.10
N LEU A 115 -11.59 -5.96 -20.85
CA LEU A 115 -12.82 -6.66 -20.47
C LEU A 115 -14.06 -6.07 -21.15
N VAL A 116 -14.13 -4.75 -21.28
CA VAL A 116 -15.21 -4.06 -22.02
C VAL A 116 -15.24 -4.50 -23.48
N GLY A 117 -14.07 -4.56 -24.13
CA GLY A 117 -13.96 -5.04 -25.51
C GLY A 117 -14.32 -6.52 -25.66
N GLN A 118 -13.86 -7.37 -24.74
CA GLN A 118 -14.18 -8.81 -24.74
C GLN A 118 -15.67 -9.08 -24.52
N ALA A 119 -16.32 -8.28 -23.68
CA ALA A 119 -17.75 -8.37 -23.40
C ALA A 119 -18.62 -7.68 -24.47
N ASN A 120 -18.00 -7.05 -25.47
CA ASN A 120 -18.67 -6.28 -26.53
C ASN A 120 -19.68 -5.26 -25.97
N LEU A 121 -19.30 -4.56 -24.90
CA LEU A 121 -20.16 -3.52 -24.31
C LEU A 121 -20.09 -2.24 -25.14
N GLY A 122 -21.23 -1.61 -25.37
CA GLY A 122 -21.33 -0.33 -26.04
C GLY A 122 -20.54 0.76 -25.32
N MET A 123 -20.05 1.75 -26.06
CA MET A 123 -19.37 2.94 -25.51
C MET A 123 -19.83 4.24 -26.18
N GLU A 124 -20.92 4.20 -26.93
CA GLU A 124 -21.33 5.31 -27.81
C GLU A 124 -22.45 6.14 -27.17
N THR A 125 -23.32 5.51 -26.37
CA THR A 125 -24.47 6.18 -25.78
C THR A 125 -24.18 6.73 -24.39
N GLU A 126 -24.96 7.71 -23.94
CA GLU A 126 -24.89 8.20 -22.56
C GLU A 126 -25.20 7.09 -21.54
N LEU A 127 -26.10 6.17 -21.89
CA LEU A 127 -26.45 5.02 -21.06
C LEU A 127 -25.27 4.06 -20.91
N ASP A 128 -24.58 3.77 -22.01
CA ASP A 128 -23.36 2.96 -22.01
C ASP A 128 -22.31 3.56 -21.09
N HIS A 129 -22.03 4.85 -21.25
CA HIS A 129 -21.08 5.55 -20.39
C HIS A 129 -21.47 5.49 -18.92
N THR A 130 -22.75 5.71 -18.60
CA THR A 130 -23.26 5.64 -17.22
C THR A 130 -23.02 4.26 -16.60
N HIS A 131 -23.35 3.19 -17.33
CA HIS A 131 -23.12 1.82 -16.86
C HIS A 131 -21.62 1.51 -16.69
N LEU A 132 -20.79 1.89 -17.67
CA LEU A 132 -19.34 1.67 -17.61
C LEU A 132 -18.69 2.45 -16.47
N ILE A 133 -19.16 3.67 -16.19
CA ILE A 133 -18.71 4.45 -15.03
C ILE A 133 -19.03 3.71 -13.74
N GLY A 134 -20.26 3.22 -13.56
CA GLY A 134 -20.66 2.47 -12.38
C GLY A 134 -19.85 1.19 -12.18
N LEU A 135 -19.50 0.49 -13.26
CA LEU A 135 -18.59 -0.67 -13.20
C LEU A 135 -17.16 -0.25 -12.85
N PHE A 136 -16.64 0.80 -13.48
CA PHE A 136 -15.27 1.27 -13.28
C PHE A 136 -15.04 1.79 -11.85
N GLN A 137 -16.03 2.49 -11.27
CA GLN A 137 -16.01 2.94 -9.88
C GLN A 137 -15.76 1.78 -8.90
N LYS A 138 -16.36 0.61 -9.15
CA LYS A 138 -16.16 -0.61 -8.34
C LYS A 138 -14.77 -1.22 -8.51
N CYS A 139 -14.07 -0.91 -9.59
CA CYS A 139 -12.72 -1.43 -9.87
C CYS A 139 -11.59 -0.58 -9.29
N ILE A 140 -11.84 0.69 -8.99
CA ILE A 140 -10.86 1.60 -8.39
C ILE A 140 -11.07 1.73 -6.87
N ARG A 141 -10.09 2.30 -6.18
CA ARG A 141 -10.17 2.52 -4.73
C ARG A 141 -11.33 3.48 -4.41
N PRO A 142 -12.13 3.22 -3.35
CA PRO A 142 -13.25 4.10 -2.97
C PRO A 142 -12.84 5.57 -2.83
N GLN A 143 -11.75 5.86 -2.10
CA GLN A 143 -11.22 7.23 -1.94
C GLN A 143 -10.88 7.93 -3.26
N LEU A 144 -10.48 7.17 -4.29
CA LEU A 144 -10.22 7.73 -5.62
C LEU A 144 -11.52 7.96 -6.39
N ALA A 145 -12.48 7.02 -6.29
CA ALA A 145 -13.81 7.18 -6.88
C ALA A 145 -14.52 8.39 -6.29
N ASP A 146 -14.59 8.50 -4.97
CA ASP A 146 -15.19 9.62 -4.24
C ASP A 146 -14.57 10.95 -4.67
N LYS A 147 -13.24 10.99 -4.79
CA LYS A 147 -12.54 12.20 -5.22
C LYS A 147 -12.90 12.63 -6.65
N ILE A 148 -13.25 11.70 -7.54
CA ILE A 148 -13.76 12.02 -8.88
C ILE A 148 -15.23 12.42 -8.81
N MET A 149 -16.04 11.75 -7.98
CA MET A 149 -17.46 12.06 -7.80
C MET A 149 -17.69 13.48 -7.30
N TYR A 150 -16.87 13.94 -6.36
CA TYR A 150 -16.98 15.27 -5.75
C TYR A 150 -16.09 16.32 -6.42
N SER A 151 -15.54 16.06 -7.61
CA SER A 151 -14.79 17.09 -8.35
C SER A 151 -15.72 18.04 -9.09
N ASP A 152 -15.38 19.33 -9.14
CA ASP A 152 -16.18 20.38 -9.81
C ASP A 152 -16.52 20.05 -11.28
N ASP A 153 -15.65 19.30 -11.96
CA ASP A 153 -15.79 18.84 -13.34
C ASP A 153 -16.00 17.31 -13.42
N LEU A 154 -17.11 16.84 -12.86
CA LEU A 154 -17.53 15.43 -12.91
C LEU A 154 -17.69 14.96 -14.37
N PRO A 155 -16.86 14.01 -14.84
CA PRO A 155 -16.96 13.54 -16.23
C PRO A 155 -18.19 12.67 -16.45
N ARG A 156 -18.86 12.87 -17.59
CA ARG A 156 -19.99 12.04 -18.05
C ARG A 156 -19.58 10.87 -18.95
N THR A 157 -18.30 10.79 -19.34
CA THR A 157 -17.78 9.73 -20.20
C THR A 157 -16.77 8.87 -19.45
N ILE A 158 -16.71 7.58 -19.79
CA ILE A 158 -15.77 6.66 -19.17
C ILE A 158 -14.31 7.05 -19.44
N GLN A 159 -14.04 7.64 -20.60
CA GLN A 159 -12.74 8.20 -20.99
C GLN A 159 -12.36 9.39 -20.09
N GLY A 160 -13.31 10.26 -19.78
CA GLY A 160 -13.12 11.35 -18.82
C GLY A 160 -12.77 10.83 -17.42
N TRP A 161 -13.45 9.76 -16.98
CA TRP A 161 -13.13 9.07 -15.73
C TRP A 161 -11.71 8.49 -15.72
N TYR A 162 -11.25 7.87 -16.82
CA TYR A 162 -9.85 7.39 -16.92
C TYR A 162 -8.83 8.51 -16.77
N LYS A 163 -9.09 9.66 -17.41
CA LYS A 163 -8.21 10.84 -17.34
C LYS A 163 -8.14 11.38 -15.91
N LYS A 164 -9.29 11.57 -15.25
CA LYS A 164 -9.39 12.03 -13.86
C LYS A 164 -8.75 11.06 -12.86
N ALA A 165 -9.01 9.77 -13.00
CA ALA A 165 -8.42 8.75 -12.15
C ALA A 165 -6.89 8.76 -12.24
N THR A 166 -6.35 8.91 -13.44
CA THR A 166 -4.90 9.04 -13.65
C THR A 166 -4.36 10.33 -13.03
N GLN A 167 -5.02 11.47 -13.25
CA GLN A 167 -4.63 12.77 -12.70
C GLN A 167 -4.59 12.75 -11.16
N PHE A 168 -5.67 12.31 -10.52
CA PHE A 168 -5.75 12.29 -9.06
C PHE A 168 -4.85 11.25 -8.40
N ASN A 169 -4.56 10.14 -9.09
CA ASN A 169 -3.59 9.16 -8.61
C ASN A 169 -2.14 9.68 -8.66
N THR A 170 -1.79 10.46 -9.69
CA THR A 170 -0.46 11.07 -9.84
C THR A 170 -0.26 12.26 -8.88
N ASN A 171 -1.30 13.08 -8.69
CA ASN A 171 -1.26 14.24 -7.79
C ASN A 171 -1.08 13.90 -6.30
N TYR A 172 -1.10 12.62 -5.92
CA TYR A 172 -0.78 12.17 -4.56
C TYR A 172 0.72 12.33 -4.21
N ARG A 173 1.63 12.20 -5.19
CA ARG A 173 3.08 12.27 -4.95
C ARG A 173 3.57 13.71 -4.61
N PRO A 174 3.22 14.77 -5.36
CA PRO A 174 3.68 16.14 -5.05
C PRO A 174 2.96 16.74 -3.84
N ALA A 175 1.65 16.49 -3.68
CA ALA A 175 0.86 17.07 -2.60
C ALA A 175 1.28 16.59 -1.21
N LYS A 176 1.77 15.35 -1.09
CA LYS A 176 2.27 14.79 0.17
C LYS A 176 3.65 15.35 0.54
N VAL A 177 4.56 15.49 -0.44
CA VAL A 177 5.87 16.16 -0.25
C VAL A 177 5.67 17.62 0.18
N PHE A 178 4.65 18.30 -0.34
CA PHE A 178 4.29 19.65 0.09
C PHE A 178 3.79 19.70 1.55
N LYS A 179 2.93 18.74 1.96
CA LYS A 179 2.46 18.62 3.36
C LYS A 179 3.59 18.26 4.35
N GLU A 180 4.54 17.42 3.95
CA GLU A 180 5.72 17.08 4.77
C GLU A 180 6.69 18.27 4.91
N LYS A 181 6.93 19.05 3.84
CA LYS A 181 7.73 20.29 3.91
C LYS A 181 7.10 21.36 4.82
N THR A 182 5.79 21.53 4.74
CA THR A 182 5.05 22.53 5.54
C THR A 182 4.94 22.15 7.02
N SER A 183 4.88 20.87 7.36
CA SER A 183 4.90 20.40 8.75
C SER A 183 6.31 20.46 9.37
N ASN A 184 7.37 20.23 8.59
CA ASN A 184 8.75 20.46 9.05
C ASN A 184 9.08 21.95 9.25
N CYS A 185 8.49 22.85 8.46
CA CYS A 185 8.68 24.30 8.65
C CYS A 185 8.03 24.83 9.95
N ARG A 186 7.05 24.11 10.51
CA ARG A 186 6.33 24.50 11.75
C ARG A 186 7.00 23.99 13.04
N ARG A 187 8.06 23.18 12.95
CA ARG A 187 8.84 22.73 14.11
C ARG A 187 10.17 23.50 14.14
N THR A 188 10.13 24.76 14.54
CA THR A 188 11.35 25.50 14.90
C THR A 188 11.95 24.92 16.20
N PRO A 189 13.27 24.79 16.32
CA PRO A 189 13.91 24.41 17.57
C PRO A 189 13.75 25.54 18.59
N GLN A 190 13.29 25.22 19.81
CA GLN A 190 13.45 26.13 20.94
C GLN A 190 14.95 26.29 21.20
N LEU A 191 15.48 27.49 20.95
CA LEU A 191 16.80 27.88 21.40
C LEU A 191 16.75 27.98 22.93
N ASN A 192 17.25 26.95 23.61
CA ASN A 192 17.58 26.99 25.02
C ASN A 192 18.67 28.04 25.23
N ASN A 193 18.27 29.19 25.77
CA ASN A 193 19.19 30.14 26.37
C ASN A 193 19.78 29.50 27.63
N SER A 194 21.06 29.12 27.56
CA SER A 194 21.88 28.83 28.74
C SER A 194 23.28 29.38 28.52
N SER A 195 23.45 30.59 29.04
CA SER A 195 24.66 31.29 29.51
C SER A 195 26.00 30.60 29.29
N ARG A 196 26.96 31.34 28.71
CA ARG A 196 28.31 31.51 29.28
C ARG A 196 29.03 32.73 28.68
N TYR A 197 29.34 33.67 29.58
CA TYR A 197 30.30 34.77 29.45
C TYR A 197 31.61 34.35 28.79
N ILE A 198 32.17 35.22 27.93
CA ILE A 198 33.55 35.73 28.05
C ILE A 198 33.57 37.19 27.55
N GLN A 199 34.01 38.11 28.43
CA GLN A 199 34.42 39.47 28.10
C GLN A 199 35.79 39.48 27.40
N GLN A 200 36.07 40.47 26.53
CA GLN A 200 37.24 41.35 26.70
C GLN A 200 37.29 42.55 25.71
N LYS A 201 37.60 43.74 26.27
CA LYS A 201 38.21 44.96 25.69
C LYS A 201 37.35 45.82 24.74
N LEU A 202 37.19 47.13 24.93
CA LEU A 202 37.98 48.18 25.63
C LEU A 202 37.10 49.03 26.55
#